data_AF-A0A843XRU3-F1
#
_entry.id   AF-A0A843XRU3-F1
#
_cell.length_a   1.000
_cell.length_b   1.000
_cell.length_c   1.000
_cell.angle_alpha   90.00
_cell.angle_beta   90.00
_cell.angle_gamma   90.00
#
_symmetry.space_group_name_H-M   'P 1'
#
loop_
_entity.id
_entity.type
_entity.pdbx_description
1 polymer ?
#
loop_
_entity_poly.entity_id
_entity_poly.type
_entity_poly.pdbx_seq_one_letter_code
_entity_poly.pdbx_strand_id
1 'polypeptide(L)'
;MLQKRANLWWASLLHTRFEDGAVKGSMTILEYEARFAELSKYAPHIVADECRKAKKFVMGLKPSLRSRLLAFDHRTLDEALSAACRESEMEKYLKEKKAS
;
A
#
# COMPACT_ATOMS: atom_id res chain seq x y z
N MET A 1 -2.51 23.10 -0.36
CA MET A 1 -1.76 22.68 -1.57
C MET A 1 -1.51 21.17 -1.52
N LEU A 2 -1.91 20.44 -2.55
CA LEU A 2 -1.84 18.96 -2.62
C LEU A 2 -0.41 18.42 -2.53
N GLN A 3 0.58 19.16 -3.03
CA GLN A 3 2.02 18.89 -2.88
C GLN A 3 2.47 18.75 -1.41
N LYS A 4 2.04 19.67 -0.53
CA LYS A 4 2.35 19.60 0.91
C LYS A 4 1.67 18.41 1.56
N ARG A 5 0.45 18.06 1.14
CA ARG A 5 -0.27 16.86 1.64
C ARG A 5 0.40 15.58 1.19
N ALA A 6 0.88 15.50 -0.05
CA ALA A 6 1.64 14.36 -0.55
C ALA A 6 2.98 14.22 0.19
N ASN A 7 3.73 15.30 0.37
CA ASN A 7 5.01 15.26 1.10
C ASN A 7 4.80 14.86 2.57
N LEU A 8 3.78 15.42 3.24
CA LEU A 8 3.40 14.99 4.60
C LEU A 8 2.96 13.52 4.62
N TRP A 9 2.23 13.07 3.60
CA TRP A 9 1.80 11.68 3.48
C TRP A 9 3.01 10.72 3.37
N TRP A 10 4.01 11.06 2.54
CA TRP A 10 5.22 10.25 2.42
C TRP A 10 6.13 10.30 3.66
N ALA A 11 6.15 11.43 4.37
CA ALA A 11 6.89 11.62 5.62
C ALA A 11 6.25 10.85 6.79
N SER A 12 4.91 10.85 6.87
CA SER A 12 4.16 10.03 7.83
C SER A 12 4.27 8.53 7.55
N LEU A 13 4.63 8.12 6.33
CA LEU A 13 4.95 6.72 6.02
C LEU A 13 6.37 6.31 6.49
N LEU A 14 7.24 7.26 6.87
CA LEU A 14 8.56 6.99 7.47
C LEU A 14 8.50 6.97 9.00
N HIS A 15 7.62 7.77 9.60
CA HIS A 15 7.35 7.79 11.04
C HIS A 15 6.04 7.06 11.30
N THR A 16 6.14 5.77 11.62
CA THR A 16 5.04 4.88 11.99
C THR A 16 4.02 5.59 12.89
N ARG A 17 2.91 6.08 12.30
CA ARG A 17 1.57 6.30 12.90
C ARG A 17 0.80 7.32 12.06
N PHE A 18 0.06 6.83 11.07
CA PHE A 18 -1.10 7.54 10.55
C PHE A 18 -2.23 6.54 10.34
N GLU A 19 -3.24 6.61 11.20
CA GLU A 19 -4.45 5.77 11.17
C GLU A 19 -5.41 6.14 10.02
N ASP A 20 -5.08 7.14 9.20
CA ASP A 20 -5.87 7.55 8.02
C ASP A 20 -5.25 7.15 6.66
N GLY A 21 -4.05 6.56 6.67
CA GLY A 21 -3.41 5.98 5.47
C GLY A 21 -3.69 4.48 5.31
N ALA A 22 -4.28 3.85 6.33
CA ALA A 22 -4.78 2.50 6.21
C ALA A 22 -5.87 2.50 5.15
N VAL A 23 -5.78 1.55 4.21
CA VAL A 23 -6.93 0.99 3.50
C VAL A 23 -8.08 0.91 4.50
N LYS A 24 -8.95 1.92 4.51
CA LYS A 24 -9.87 2.18 5.61
C LYS A 24 -10.91 1.09 5.57
N GLY A 25 -10.76 0.06 6.41
CA GLY A 25 -11.66 -1.10 6.58
C GLY A 25 -12.08 -1.83 5.30
N SER A 26 -12.83 -1.15 4.45
CA SER A 26 -13.50 -1.50 3.21
C SER A 26 -12.76 -1.14 1.90
N MET A 27 -11.72 -0.30 1.90
CA MET A 27 -11.02 0.03 0.64
C MET A 27 -10.34 -1.23 0.04
N THR A 28 -10.40 -1.38 -1.27
CA THR A 28 -9.77 -2.48 -2.02
C THR A 28 -8.32 -2.16 -2.37
N ILE A 29 -7.55 -3.16 -2.77
CA ILE A 29 -6.16 -2.97 -3.24
C ILE A 29 -6.12 -2.07 -4.48
N LEU A 30 -7.11 -2.16 -5.36
CA LEU A 30 -7.22 -1.34 -6.57
C LEU A 30 -7.56 0.12 -6.26
N GLU A 31 -8.45 0.38 -5.31
CA GLU A 31 -8.74 1.76 -4.88
C GLU A 31 -7.54 2.39 -4.16
N TYR A 32 -6.76 1.57 -3.44
CA TYR A 32 -5.50 2.00 -2.86
C TYR A 32 -4.46 2.35 -3.93
N GLU A 33 -4.33 1.52 -4.95
CA GLU A 33 -3.48 1.77 -6.12
C GLU A 33 -3.82 3.10 -6.78
N ALA A 34 -5.10 3.36 -7.06
CA ALA A 34 -5.53 4.59 -7.72
C ALA A 34 -5.15 5.84 -6.91
N ARG A 35 -5.33 5.80 -5.59
CA ARG A 35 -4.91 6.89 -4.69
C ARG A 35 -3.39 7.03 -4.64
N PHE A 36 -2.68 5.91 -4.60
CA PHE A 36 -1.23 5.89 -4.61
C PHE A 36 -0.68 6.51 -5.91
N ALA A 37 -1.27 6.17 -7.06
CA ALA A 37 -0.92 6.72 -8.37
C ALA A 37 -1.20 8.23 -8.44
N GLU A 38 -2.33 8.69 -7.88
CA GLU A 38 -2.64 10.12 -7.78
C GLU A 38 -1.59 10.87 -6.94
N LEU A 39 -1.23 10.34 -5.76
CA LEU A 39 -0.22 10.95 -4.88
C LEU A 39 1.20 10.88 -5.46
N SER A 40 1.49 9.83 -6.23
CA SER A 40 2.76 9.65 -6.95
C SER A 40 3.03 10.76 -7.96
N LYS A 41 1.99 11.27 -8.64
CA LYS A 41 2.11 12.40 -9.58
C LYS A 41 2.61 13.66 -8.90
N TYR A 42 2.27 13.85 -7.63
CA TYR A 42 2.70 15.02 -6.87
C TYR A 42 4.12 14.86 -6.33
N ALA A 43 4.62 13.66 -6.05
CA ALA A 43 5.95 13.49 -5.48
C ALA A 43 6.81 12.49 -6.28
N PRO A 44 7.14 12.80 -7.55
CA PRO A 44 7.92 11.89 -8.41
C PRO A 44 9.30 11.59 -7.83
N HIS A 45 9.87 12.49 -7.03
CA HIS A 45 11.15 12.28 -6.33
C HIS A 45 11.10 11.20 -5.24
N ILE A 46 9.92 10.88 -4.70
CA ILE A 46 9.74 9.84 -3.66
C ILE A 46 9.55 8.46 -4.28
N VAL A 47 8.95 8.39 -5.46
CA VAL A 47 8.70 7.17 -6.24
C VAL A 47 9.50 7.15 -7.54
N ALA A 48 10.73 7.66 -7.48
CA ALA A 48 11.57 7.92 -8.65
C ALA A 48 11.89 6.64 -9.45
N ASP A 49 11.85 5.49 -8.81
CA ASP A 49 12.11 4.18 -9.40
C ASP A 49 11.09 3.15 -8.92
N GLU A 50 10.84 2.16 -9.77
CA GLU A 50 9.81 1.14 -9.58
C GLU A 50 10.04 0.32 -8.30
N CYS A 51 11.29 0.05 -7.92
CA CYS A 51 11.60 -0.60 -6.65
C CYS A 51 11.19 0.25 -5.42
N ARG A 52 11.50 1.56 -5.42
CA ARG A 52 11.07 2.46 -4.34
C ARG A 52 9.55 2.58 -4.30
N LYS A 53 8.92 2.67 -5.47
CA LYS A 53 7.46 2.71 -5.62
C LYS A 53 6.80 1.46 -5.04
N ALA A 54 7.29 0.27 -5.38
CA ALA A 54 6.81 -1.00 -4.86
C ALA A 54 6.95 -1.10 -3.34
N LYS A 55 8.14 -0.80 -2.81
CA LYS A 55 8.39 -0.80 -1.35
C LYS A 55 7.46 0.16 -0.62
N LYS A 56 7.28 1.35 -1.17
CA LYS A 56 6.43 2.37 -0.56
C LYS A 56 4.95 2.01 -0.66
N PHE A 57 4.51 1.37 -1.74
CA PHE A 57 3.17 0.80 -1.88
C PHE A 57 2.91 -0.23 -0.77
N VAL A 58 3.82 -1.20 -0.61
CA VAL A 58 3.72 -2.25 0.43
C VAL A 58 3.69 -1.65 1.84
N MET A 59 4.49 -0.60 2.10
CA MET A 59 4.51 0.07 3.41
C MET A 59 3.18 0.71 3.79
N GLY A 60 2.37 1.17 2.82
CA GLY A 60 1.05 1.75 3.09
C GLY A 60 -0.10 0.74 3.11
N LEU A 61 0.17 -0.56 2.90
CA LEU A 61 -0.83 -1.61 3.08
C LEU A 61 -1.17 -1.84 4.55
N LYS A 62 -2.32 -2.48 4.79
CA LYS A 62 -2.72 -2.94 6.13
C LYS A 62 -1.62 -3.80 6.76
N PRO A 63 -1.39 -3.73 8.09
CA PRO A 63 -0.31 -4.48 8.75
C PRO A 63 -0.30 -5.98 8.43
N SER A 64 -1.47 -6.61 8.27
CA SER A 64 -1.60 -8.03 7.94
C SER A 64 -1.01 -8.36 6.56
N LEU A 65 -1.35 -7.58 5.54
CA LEU A 65 -0.83 -7.74 4.18
C LEU A 65 0.63 -7.29 4.10
N ARG A 66 0.96 -6.15 4.73
CA ARG A 66 2.31 -5.60 4.76
C ARG A 66 3.32 -6.61 5.30
N SER A 67 3.02 -7.28 6.40
CA SER A 67 3.91 -8.31 6.96
C SER A 67 4.18 -9.46 5.98
N ARG A 68 3.15 -9.90 5.25
CA ARG A 68 3.27 -10.98 4.26
C ARG A 68 4.06 -10.55 3.02
N LEU A 69 3.82 -9.34 2.52
CA LEU A 69 4.50 -8.83 1.33
C LEU A 69 5.93 -8.35 1.60
N LEU A 70 6.25 -7.88 2.81
CA LEU A 70 7.62 -7.49 3.17
C LEU A 70 8.61 -8.66 3.17
N ALA A 71 8.12 -9.90 3.23
CA ALA A 71 8.95 -11.10 3.10
C ALA A 71 9.50 -11.29 1.67
N PHE A 72 8.98 -10.55 0.69
CA PHE A 72 9.36 -10.65 -0.72
C PHE A 72 9.95 -9.33 -1.23
N ASP A 73 10.97 -9.39 -2.07
CA ASP A 73 11.54 -8.21 -2.73
C ASP A 73 10.79 -7.94 -4.04
N HIS A 74 9.75 -7.12 -3.95
CA HIS A 74 8.99 -6.66 -5.12
C HIS A 74 9.78 -5.58 -5.86
N ARG A 75 10.13 -5.85 -7.12
CA ARG A 75 10.94 -4.94 -7.95
C ARG A 75 10.08 -3.92 -8.71
N THR A 76 8.80 -4.23 -8.89
CA THR A 76 7.85 -3.36 -9.59
C THR A 76 6.58 -3.17 -8.78
N LEU A 77 5.87 -2.08 -9.06
CA LEU A 77 4.57 -1.84 -8.43
C LEU A 77 3.56 -2.94 -8.82
N ASP A 78 3.63 -3.45 -10.04
CA ASP A 78 2.77 -4.52 -10.54
C ASP A 78 2.95 -5.83 -9.76
N GLU A 79 4.20 -6.23 -9.49
CA GLU A 79 4.49 -7.40 -8.66
C GLU A 79 3.91 -7.27 -7.25
N ALA A 80 4.06 -6.09 -6.65
CA ALA A 80 3.51 -5.79 -5.32
C ALA A 80 1.97 -5.78 -5.33
N LEU A 81 1.35 -5.24 -6.38
CA LEU A 81 -0.10 -5.22 -6.56
C LEU A 81 -0.68 -6.62 -6.70
N SER A 82 -0.10 -7.42 -7.60
CA SER A 82 -0.51 -8.80 -7.84
C SER A 82 -0.40 -9.64 -6.56
N ALA A 83 0.68 -9.50 -5.80
CA ALA A 83 0.84 -10.16 -4.52
C ALA A 83 -0.20 -9.68 -3.49
N ALA A 84 -0.46 -8.37 -3.43
CA ALA A 84 -1.40 -7.79 -2.48
C ALA A 84 -2.85 -8.24 -2.76
N CYS A 85 -3.25 -8.35 -4.02
CA CYS A 85 -4.56 -8.88 -4.41
C CYS A 85 -4.73 -10.32 -3.92
N ARG A 86 -3.79 -11.22 -4.27
CA ARG A 86 -3.83 -12.62 -3.83
C ARG A 86 -3.93 -12.75 -2.31
N GLU A 87 -3.09 -12.01 -1.60
CA GLU A 87 -3.07 -12.04 -0.13
C GLU A 87 -4.33 -11.43 0.51
N SER A 88 -4.94 -10.45 -0.15
CA SER A 88 -6.20 -9.86 0.30
C SER A 88 -7.38 -10.80 0.10
N GLU A 89 -7.40 -11.59 -0.98
CA GLU A 89 -8.43 -12.59 -1.24
C GLU A 89 -8.32 -13.76 -0.27
N MET A 90 -7.10 -14.26 -0.05
CA MET A 90 -6.83 -15.31 0.94
C MET A 90 -7.24 -14.90 2.35
N GLU A 91 -6.98 -13.64 2.73
CA GLU A 91 -7.41 -13.13 4.04
C GLU A 91 -8.94 -13.10 4.20
N LYS A 92 -9.69 -12.78 3.13
CA LYS A 92 -11.16 -12.81 3.14
C LYS A 92 -11.65 -14.26 3.30
N TYR A 93 -11.14 -15.18 2.49
CA TYR A 93 -11.50 -16.60 2.56
C TYR A 93 -11.25 -17.21 3.95
N LEU A 94 -10.11 -16.91 4.57
CA LEU A 94 -9.78 -17.40 5.91
C LEU A 94 -10.68 -16.80 7.01
N LYS A 95 -11.16 -15.56 6.84
CA LYS A 95 -12.12 -14.96 7.76
C LYS A 95 -13.50 -15.60 7.64
N GLU A 96 -13.95 -15.87 6.42
CA GLU A 96 -15.22 -16.56 6.14
C GLU A 96 -15.22 -17.99 6.69
N LYS A 97 -14.13 -18.75 6.50
CA LYS A 97 -13.97 -20.10 7.06
C LYS A 97 -13.94 -20.15 8.59
N LYS A 98 -13.44 -19.10 9.26
CA LYS A 98 -13.42 -19.02 10.73
C LYS A 98 -14.73 -18.51 11.32
N ALA A 99 -15.57 -17.85 10.52
CA ALA A 99 -16.86 -17.32 10.92
C ALA A 99 -18.02 -18.30 10.69
N SER A 100 -17.74 -19.45 10.05
CA SER A 100 -18.67 -20.55 9.79
C SER A 100 -18.35 -21.75 10.67
#